data_AF-A0A520Z521-F1
#
_entry.id   AF-A0A520Z521-F1
#
_cell.length_a   1.000
_cell.length_b   1.000
_cell.length_c   1.000
_cell.angle_alpha   90.00
_cell.angle_beta   90.00
_cell.angle_gamma   90.00
#
_symmetry.space_group_name_H-M   'P 1'
#
loop_
_entity.id
_entity.type
_entity.pdbx_description
1 polymer ?
#
loop_
_entity_poly.entity_id
_entity_poly.type
_entity_poly.pdbx_seq_one_letter_code
_entity_poly.pdbx_strand_id
1 'polypeptide(L)'
;MLFVLLGFCNTTNAQTEPYIGQVAMFAGNFAPRGWAFCDGRLLPISQNTALFSLLGTTYGGDGRTTFALPDLRDRVPVHVGSRGINNSGIRLGQKGGLEAFELRKVSVLEKPKGKTYETYTVRSGDDQLQTRDPYLGINYIIALQGVYPSRN
;
A
#
# COMPACT_ATOMS: atom_id res chain seq x y z
N MET A 1 -33.62 -22.86 -40.59
CA MET A 1 -32.71 -23.78 -39.87
C MET A 1 -31.30 -23.29 -40.13
N LEU A 2 -30.88 -22.24 -39.41
CA LEU A 2 -30.10 -22.33 -38.17
C LEU A 2 -28.69 -22.84 -38.48
N PHE A 3 -27.69 -21.96 -38.40
CA PHE A 3 -26.28 -22.17 -38.02
C PHE A 3 -25.51 -20.90 -38.42
N VAL A 4 -24.72 -20.20 -37.62
CA VAL A 4 -24.45 -20.09 -36.18
C VAL A 4 -23.69 -18.75 -36.07
N LEU A 5 -23.93 -17.97 -35.00
CA LEU A 5 -23.15 -16.77 -34.68
C LEU A 5 -21.65 -17.11 -34.61
N LEU A 6 -20.85 -16.56 -35.52
CA LEU A 6 -19.43 -16.30 -35.27
C LEU A 6 -19.29 -14.85 -34.82
N GLY A 7 -19.74 -14.59 -33.60
CA GLY A 7 -19.26 -13.44 -32.85
C GLY A 7 -17.78 -13.68 -32.57
N PHE A 8 -16.92 -12.86 -33.19
CA PHE A 8 -15.52 -12.76 -32.81
C PHE A 8 -15.42 -12.23 -31.38
N CYS A 9 -15.58 -13.09 -30.37
CA CYS A 9 -15.07 -12.83 -29.04
C CYS A 9 -13.55 -13.09 -29.08
N ASN A 10 -12.83 -12.18 -29.71
CA ASN A 10 -11.38 -12.11 -29.57
C ASN A 10 -11.11 -11.53 -28.18
N THR A 11 -11.02 -12.37 -27.16
CA THR A 11 -9.89 -12.46 -26.23
C THR A 11 -10.22 -13.46 -25.13
N THR A 12 -9.61 -14.62 -25.26
CA THR A 12 -9.25 -15.56 -24.20
C THR A 12 -8.60 -14.81 -23.05
N ASN A 13 -9.34 -14.53 -21.97
CA ASN A 13 -8.77 -14.20 -20.66
C ASN A 13 -9.64 -14.90 -19.62
N ALA A 14 -9.14 -16.00 -19.06
CA ALA A 14 -9.66 -16.62 -17.83
C ALA A 14 -9.28 -15.76 -16.60
N GLN A 15 -9.48 -14.45 -16.71
CA GLN A 15 -9.29 -13.50 -15.63
C GLN A 15 -10.62 -12.80 -15.47
N THR A 16 -11.31 -13.11 -14.38
CA THR A 16 -12.35 -12.28 -13.81
C THR A 16 -11.94 -10.81 -13.99
N GLU A 17 -12.74 -10.02 -14.72
CA GLU A 17 -12.45 -8.61 -14.90
C GLU A 17 -12.27 -7.98 -13.51
N PRO A 18 -11.12 -7.34 -13.23
CA PRO A 18 -10.86 -6.78 -11.91
C PRO A 18 -11.87 -5.68 -11.62
N TYR A 19 -12.14 -5.44 -10.34
CA TYR A 19 -12.90 -4.25 -9.97
C TYR A 19 -12.01 -3.01 -10.10
N ILE A 20 -12.57 -1.90 -10.58
CA ILE A 20 -11.85 -0.63 -10.61
C ILE A 20 -11.43 -0.28 -9.18
N GLY A 21 -10.17 0.11 -9.00
CA GLY A 21 -9.61 0.41 -7.68
C GLY A 21 -9.17 -0.81 -6.87
N GLN A 22 -9.30 -2.03 -7.40
CA GLN A 22 -8.74 -3.23 -6.78
C GLN A 22 -7.22 -3.15 -6.75
N VAL A 23 -6.62 -3.45 -5.60
CA VAL A 23 -5.18 -3.56 -5.41
C VAL A 23 -4.76 -5.03 -5.48
N ALA A 24 -3.71 -5.32 -6.24
CA ALA A 24 -3.13 -6.64 -6.37
C ALA A 24 -1.61 -6.59 -6.13
N MET A 25 -1.05 -7.69 -5.61
CA MET A 25 0.39 -7.89 -5.53
C MET A 25 0.91 -8.30 -6.91
N PHE A 26 2.02 -7.71 -7.35
CA PHE A 26 2.58 -7.91 -8.67
C PHE A 26 4.11 -7.98 -8.62
N ALA A 27 4.66 -9.11 -9.07
CA ALA A 27 6.10 -9.37 -9.06
C ALA A 27 6.87 -8.73 -10.23
N GLY A 28 6.17 -8.16 -11.23
CA GLY A 28 6.81 -7.51 -12.36
C GLY A 28 7.23 -6.06 -12.10
N ASN A 29 8.13 -5.55 -12.93
CA ASN A 29 8.64 -4.17 -12.90
C ASN A 29 7.89 -3.20 -13.83
N PHE A 30 6.93 -3.70 -14.62
CA PHE A 30 6.14 -2.91 -15.55
C PHE A 30 4.65 -3.14 -15.32
N ALA A 31 3.89 -2.05 -15.11
CA ALA A 31 2.46 -2.12 -14.91
C ALA A 31 1.75 -2.53 -16.21
N PRO A 32 0.99 -3.65 -16.23
CA PRO A 32 0.21 -4.05 -17.39
C PRO A 32 -0.80 -2.98 -17.81
N ARG A 33 -1.30 -3.06 -19.06
CA ARG A 33 -2.32 -2.13 -19.56
C ARG A 33 -3.57 -2.20 -18.68
N GLY A 34 -4.12 -1.04 -18.31
CA GLY A 34 -5.27 -0.94 -17.41
C GLY A 34 -4.90 -1.04 -15.93
N TRP A 35 -3.61 -1.16 -15.59
CA TRP A 35 -3.10 -1.13 -14.22
C TRP A 35 -2.06 -0.02 -14.04
N ALA A 36 -1.89 0.44 -12.81
CA ALA A 36 -0.81 1.35 -12.42
C ALA A 36 -0.16 0.89 -11.13
N PHE A 37 1.09 1.28 -10.89
CA PHE A 37 1.73 1.03 -9.59
C PHE A 37 1.13 1.93 -8.51
N CYS A 38 1.03 1.40 -7.30
CA CYS A 38 0.67 2.16 -6.10
C CYS A 38 1.88 2.96 -5.59
N ASP A 39 2.30 3.96 -6.37
CA ASP A 39 3.49 4.78 -6.15
C ASP A 39 3.19 6.22 -5.70
N GLY A 40 1.92 6.56 -5.48
CA GLY A 40 1.53 7.92 -5.13
C GLY A 40 1.45 8.90 -6.30
N ARG A 41 1.59 8.45 -7.57
CA ARG A 41 1.55 9.35 -8.73
C ARG A 41 0.21 10.11 -8.82
N LEU A 42 0.26 11.30 -9.41
CA LEU A 42 -0.92 12.06 -9.80
C LEU A 42 -1.43 11.57 -11.17
N LEU A 43 -2.74 11.32 -11.26
CA LEU A 43 -3.44 10.97 -12.48
C LEU A 43 -4.51 12.03 -12.82
N PRO A 44 -4.73 12.30 -14.12
CA PRO A 44 -5.80 13.20 -14.55
C PRO A 44 -7.17 12.55 -14.30
N ILE A 45 -8.08 13.31 -13.67
CA ILE A 45 -9.45 12.88 -13.39
C ILE A 45 -10.21 12.64 -14.70
N SER A 46 -9.99 13.47 -15.73
CA SER A 46 -10.68 13.40 -17.02
C SER A 46 -10.54 12.05 -17.72
N GLN A 47 -9.45 11.31 -17.49
CA GLN A 47 -9.21 10.00 -18.09
C GLN A 47 -9.54 8.83 -17.14
N ASN A 48 -9.75 9.10 -15.85
CA ASN A 48 -9.93 8.07 -14.81
C ASN A 48 -11.09 8.42 -13.87
N THR A 49 -12.20 8.92 -14.43
CA THR A 49 -13.36 9.40 -13.67
C THR A 49 -13.95 8.32 -12.77
N ALA A 50 -14.02 7.08 -13.26
CA ALA A 50 -14.51 5.94 -12.49
C ALA A 50 -13.64 5.62 -11.26
N LEU A 51 -12.31 5.66 -11.41
CA LEU A 51 -11.39 5.43 -10.29
C LEU A 51 -11.44 6.59 -9.30
N PHE A 52 -11.55 7.83 -9.78
CA PHE A 52 -11.69 9.01 -8.93
C PHE A 52 -12.96 8.96 -8.07
N SER A 53 -14.08 8.48 -8.61
CA SER A 53 -15.32 8.30 -7.83
C SER A 53 -15.17 7.34 -6.64
N LEU A 54 -14.20 6.42 -6.69
CA LEU A 54 -13.93 5.46 -5.62
C LEU A 54 -12.90 5.98 -4.61
N LEU A 55 -11.79 6.56 -5.08
CA LEU A 55 -10.67 6.98 -4.23
C LEU A 55 -10.79 8.43 -3.73
N GLY A 56 -11.46 9.29 -4.50
CA GLY A 56 -11.49 10.74 -4.28
C GLY A 56 -10.09 11.33 -4.19
N THR A 57 -9.92 12.26 -3.25
CA THR A 57 -8.63 12.91 -2.93
C THR A 57 -7.95 12.32 -1.69
N THR A 58 -8.38 11.14 -1.23
CA THR A 58 -7.88 10.53 0.02
C THR A 58 -6.36 10.36 0.04
N TYR A 59 -5.75 10.12 -1.12
CA TYR A 59 -4.31 9.93 -1.26
C TYR A 59 -3.56 11.17 -1.78
N GLY A 60 -4.28 12.27 -2.07
CA GLY A 60 -3.73 13.52 -2.59
C GLY A 60 -4.35 13.98 -3.92
N GLY A 61 -3.76 15.02 -4.51
CA GLY A 61 -4.27 15.72 -5.70
C GLY A 61 -5.16 16.92 -5.37
N ASP A 62 -5.58 17.64 -6.40
CA ASP A 62 -6.39 18.86 -6.26
C ASP A 62 -7.91 18.59 -6.25
N GLY A 63 -8.33 17.37 -6.58
CA GLY A 63 -9.74 16.96 -6.65
C GLY A 63 -10.54 17.64 -7.75
N ARG A 64 -9.89 18.38 -8.65
CA ARG A 64 -10.51 19.11 -9.76
C ARG A 64 -9.98 18.64 -11.10
N THR A 65 -8.66 18.57 -11.23
CA THR A 65 -7.98 18.13 -12.45
C THR A 65 -7.25 16.82 -12.24
N THR A 66 -6.79 16.55 -11.02
CA THR A 66 -5.92 15.43 -10.66
C THR A 66 -6.29 14.81 -9.31
N PHE A 67 -5.97 13.52 -9.18
CA PHE A 67 -6.02 12.78 -7.92
C PHE A 67 -4.77 11.90 -7.82
N ALA A 68 -4.37 11.56 -6.60
CA ALA A 68 -3.22 10.69 -6.39
C ALA A 68 -3.64 9.23 -6.19
N LEU A 69 -2.78 8.30 -6.62
CA LEU A 69 -2.89 6.89 -6.25
C LEU A 69 -2.39 6.65 -4.81
N PRO A 70 -2.73 5.51 -4.20
CA PRO A 70 -2.09 5.08 -2.96
C PRO A 70 -0.57 4.97 -3.13
N ASP A 71 0.19 5.38 -2.12
CA ASP A 71 1.66 5.24 -2.10
C ASP A 71 2.05 4.11 -1.14
N LEU A 72 2.28 2.92 -1.69
CA LEU A 72 2.66 1.71 -0.96
C LEU A 72 4.15 1.39 -1.07
N ARG A 73 4.96 2.32 -1.57
CA ARG A 73 6.43 2.16 -1.56
C ARG A 73 6.92 2.16 -0.12
N ASP A 74 7.75 1.17 0.19
CA ASP A 74 8.30 0.90 1.52
C ASP A 74 7.25 0.68 2.62
N ARG A 75 6.00 0.40 2.22
CA ARG A 75 4.86 0.26 3.13
C ARG A 75 4.11 -1.04 2.88
N VAL A 76 3.67 -1.65 3.97
CA VAL A 76 2.73 -2.79 3.94
C VAL A 76 1.32 -2.24 4.15
N PRO A 77 0.33 -2.62 3.31
CA PRO A 77 -1.04 -2.20 3.52
C PRO A 77 -1.58 -2.77 4.84
N VAL A 78 -2.22 -1.91 5.63
CA VAL A 78 -2.89 -2.27 6.88
C VAL A 78 -4.38 -1.96 6.74
N HIS A 79 -5.22 -2.85 7.27
CA HIS A 79 -6.67 -2.64 7.26
C HIS A 79 -7.06 -1.39 8.06
N VAL A 80 -8.02 -0.62 7.54
CA VAL A 80 -8.57 0.55 8.24
C VAL A 80 -9.38 0.11 9.45
N GLY A 81 -9.27 0.81 10.58
CA GLY A 81 -9.99 0.41 11.78
C GLY A 81 -9.76 1.33 12.96
N SER A 82 -10.85 1.68 13.65
CA SER A 82 -10.83 2.64 14.75
C SER A 82 -10.30 2.09 16.08
N ARG A 83 -9.98 0.79 16.18
CA ARG A 83 -9.65 0.11 17.44
C ARG A 83 -8.30 -0.60 17.34
N GLY A 84 -7.23 0.17 17.11
CA GLY A 84 -5.85 -0.29 17.27
C GLY A 84 -5.44 -0.38 18.75
N ILE A 85 -4.25 -0.94 19.01
CA ILE A 85 -3.66 -1.23 20.34
C ILE A 85 -3.64 -0.02 21.30
N ASN A 86 -3.83 1.19 20.79
CA ASN A 86 -3.74 2.47 21.50
C ASN A 86 -4.91 3.43 21.19
N ASN A 87 -6.09 2.91 20.80
CA ASN A 87 -7.26 3.72 20.39
C ASN A 87 -6.96 4.77 19.29
N SER A 88 -5.85 4.57 18.57
CA SER A 88 -5.45 5.38 17.45
C SER A 88 -6.00 4.72 16.20
N GLY A 89 -7.19 5.17 15.78
CA GLY A 89 -7.84 4.61 14.60
C GLY A 89 -7.00 4.81 13.34
N ILE A 90 -6.78 3.74 12.56
CA ILE A 90 -6.15 3.81 11.24
C ILE A 90 -7.19 4.33 10.26
N ARG A 91 -7.00 5.56 9.78
CA ARG A 91 -7.84 6.18 8.75
C ARG A 91 -7.38 5.75 7.36
N LEU A 92 -8.31 5.71 6.40
CA LEU A 92 -7.96 5.48 5.01
C LEU A 92 -7.00 6.58 4.53
N GLY A 93 -5.91 6.20 3.86
CA GLY A 93 -4.87 7.13 3.41
C GLY A 93 -3.89 7.58 4.51
N GLN A 94 -4.07 7.16 5.76
CA GLN A 94 -3.10 7.44 6.82
C GLN A 94 -1.78 6.74 6.52
N LYS A 95 -0.70 7.52 6.42
CA LYS A 95 0.67 7.03 6.37
C LYS A 95 1.17 6.90 7.80
N GLY A 96 1.73 5.75 8.16
CA GLY A 96 2.24 5.46 9.51
C GLY A 96 3.29 4.37 9.49
N GLY A 97 4.00 4.21 10.60
CA GLY A 97 5.19 3.38 10.72
C GLY A 97 6.46 4.23 10.83
N LEU A 98 7.44 3.74 11.59
CA LEU A 98 8.80 4.28 11.64
C LEU A 98 9.66 3.37 10.75
N GLU A 99 10.41 3.95 9.80
CA GLU A 99 11.30 3.15 8.93
C GLU A 99 12.51 2.59 9.67
N ALA A 100 12.86 3.19 10.83
CA ALA A 100 13.45 2.44 11.93
C ALA A 100 13.43 3.17 13.29
N PHE A 101 13.83 2.42 14.32
CA PHE A 101 13.73 2.76 15.73
C PHE A 101 15.12 2.65 16.37
N GLU A 102 15.66 3.72 16.97
CA GLU A 102 16.97 3.62 17.63
C GLU A 102 16.86 2.98 19.01
N LEU A 103 17.76 2.03 19.28
CA LEU A 103 18.12 1.61 20.63
C LEU A 103 19.51 2.14 21.01
N ARG A 104 19.55 3.12 21.92
CA ARG A 104 20.81 3.54 22.53
C ARG A 104 21.26 2.53 23.59
N LYS A 105 22.43 1.93 23.40
CA LYS A 105 23.09 1.13 24.45
C LYS A 105 23.49 2.05 25.60
N VAL A 106 23.02 1.74 26.80
CA VAL A 106 23.50 2.38 28.02
C VAL A 106 24.26 1.33 28.82
N SER A 107 25.59 1.38 28.72
CA SER A 107 26.46 0.54 29.53
C SER A 107 26.40 1.05 30.97
N VAL A 108 25.69 0.33 31.83
CA VAL A 108 25.74 0.57 33.27
C VAL A 108 26.99 -0.13 33.80
N LEU A 109 28.00 0.67 34.15
CA LEU A 109 29.15 0.15 34.90
C LEU A 109 28.66 -0.18 36.31
N GLU A 110 28.49 -1.46 36.62
CA GLU A 110 28.39 -1.87 38.01
C GLU A 110 29.73 -1.62 38.71
N LYS A 111 29.65 -1.10 39.95
CA LYS A 111 30.79 -0.93 40.89
C LYS A 111 31.60 -2.23 41.04
N PRO A 112 32.87 -2.17 41.47
CA PRO A 112 33.87 -3.21 41.24
C PRO A 112 33.62 -4.46 42.10
N LYS A 113 32.67 -5.30 41.69
CA LYS A 113 32.60 -6.74 42.01
C LYS A 113 31.69 -7.52 41.04
N GLY A 114 31.84 -7.21 39.75
CA GLY A 114 31.60 -8.15 38.66
C GLY A 114 30.15 -8.43 38.31
N LYS A 115 29.63 -7.66 37.35
CA LYS A 115 29.12 -8.10 36.03
C LYS A 115 28.75 -6.85 35.22
N THR A 116 29.26 -6.72 34.00
CA THR A 116 28.76 -5.69 33.08
C THR A 116 27.41 -6.15 32.56
N TYR A 117 26.32 -5.48 32.94
CA TYR A 117 25.00 -5.74 32.39
C TYR A 117 24.71 -4.72 31.30
N GLU A 118 24.64 -5.17 30.04
CA GLU A 118 24.15 -4.34 28.93
C GLU A 118 22.65 -4.11 29.13
N THR A 119 22.27 -2.92 29.62
CA THR A 119 20.86 -2.52 29.74
C THR A 119 20.52 -1.62 28.56
N TYR A 120 19.69 -2.10 27.64
CA TYR A 120 19.21 -1.30 26.52
C TYR A 120 18.11 -0.36 27.02
N THR A 121 18.45 0.89 27.30
CA THR A 121 17.40 1.89 27.57
C THR A 121 16.79 2.30 26.25
N VAL A 122 15.51 1.98 26.09
CA VAL A 122 14.72 2.32 24.90
C VAL A 122 14.47 3.84 24.92
N ARG A 123 15.30 4.61 24.24
CA ARG A 123 15.02 6.02 23.94
C ARG A 123 15.13 6.21 22.44
N SER A 124 14.05 6.73 21.85
CA SER A 124 14.00 7.10 20.44
C SER A 124 15.11 8.08 20.09
N GLY A 125 16.08 7.62 19.31
CA GLY A 125 16.67 8.44 18.26
C GLY A 125 18.10 8.08 17.87
N ASP A 126 18.26 7.70 16.57
CA ASP A 126 19.40 7.44 15.61
C ASP A 126 19.86 6.01 15.09
N ASP A 127 20.53 5.08 15.80
CA ASP A 127 20.90 3.69 15.45
C ASP A 127 19.68 2.75 15.30
N GLN A 128 19.03 2.92 14.16
CA GLN A 128 17.97 2.14 13.56
C GLN A 128 18.13 0.61 13.77
N LEU A 129 17.45 0.00 14.77
CA LEU A 129 17.22 -1.44 14.74
C LEU A 129 16.21 -1.75 13.63
N GLN A 130 16.73 -2.32 12.54
CA GLN A 130 15.94 -2.94 11.49
C GLN A 130 15.34 -4.26 12.03
N THR A 131 14.30 -4.19 12.88
CA THR A 131 13.43 -5.34 13.17
C THR A 131 12.49 -5.53 11.98
N ARG A 132 13.06 -5.81 10.81
CA ARG A 132 12.29 -6.33 9.68
C ARG A 132 12.58 -7.81 9.64
N ASP A 133 11.57 -8.60 9.98
CA ASP A 133 11.55 -10.01 9.62
C ASP A 133 11.86 -10.16 8.12
N PRO A 134 12.45 -11.29 7.68
CA PRO A 134 12.80 -11.49 6.28
C PRO A 134 11.59 -11.22 5.39
N TYR A 135 11.72 -10.22 4.51
CA TYR A 135 10.65 -9.76 3.63
C TYR A 135 11.07 -9.90 2.18
N LEU A 136 10.11 -10.26 1.33
CA LEU A 136 10.25 -10.18 -0.12
C LEU A 136 9.50 -8.95 -0.63
N GLY A 137 10.22 -8.03 -1.27
CA GLY A 137 9.63 -6.86 -1.89
C GLY A 137 8.84 -7.26 -3.15
N ILE A 138 7.54 -6.99 -3.15
CA ILE A 138 6.67 -7.16 -4.32
C ILE A 138 5.96 -5.83 -4.56
N ASN A 139 5.77 -5.47 -5.83
CA ASN A 139 5.07 -4.24 -6.18
C ASN A 139 3.57 -4.39 -5.93
N TYR A 140 2.91 -3.28 -5.62
CA TYR A 140 1.45 -3.22 -5.60
C TYR A 140 0.99 -2.48 -6.85
N ILE A 141 -0.01 -3.06 -7.53
CA ILE A 141 -0.68 -2.44 -8.66
C ILE A 141 -2.16 -2.23 -8.35
N ILE A 142 -2.74 -1.20 -8.95
CA ILE A 142 -4.16 -0.86 -8.86
C ILE A 142 -4.80 -0.88 -10.24
N ALA A 143 -6.00 -1.45 -10.32
CA ALA A 143 -6.78 -1.49 -11.55
C ALA A 143 -7.35 -0.09 -11.86
N LEU A 144 -6.93 0.48 -12.99
CA LEU A 144 -7.46 1.73 -13.55
C LEU A 144 -8.75 1.47 -14.36
N GLN A 145 -8.89 0.26 -14.91
CA GLN A 145 -9.98 -0.18 -15.77
C GLN A 145 -10.53 -1.50 -15.25
N GLY A 146 -11.83 -1.75 -15.44
CA GLY A 146 -12.50 -2.95 -14.96
C GLY A 146 -13.97 -2.73 -14.65
N VAL A 147 -14.56 -3.62 -13.86
CA VAL A 147 -15.95 -3.51 -13.44
C VAL A 147 -16.07 -2.46 -12.33
N TYR A 148 -16.99 -1.51 -12.47
CA TYR A 148 -17.27 -0.56 -11.40
C TYR A 148 -18.00 -1.28 -10.25
N PRO A 149 -17.47 -1.25 -9.00
CA PRO A 149 -18.14 -1.90 -7.88
C PRO A 149 -19.41 -1.12 -7.50
N SER A 150 -20.58 -1.67 -7.82
CA SER A 150 -21.87 -1.12 -7.38
C SER A 150 -22.12 -1.46 -5.92
N ARG A 151 -22.47 -0.46 -5.11
CA ARG A 151 -22.99 -0.67 -3.76
C ARG A 151 -24.47 -1.02 -3.89
N ASN A 152 -24.84 -2.28 -3.71
CA ASN A 152 -26.23 -2.71 -3.55
C ASN A 152 -26.73 -2.41 -2.13
#